data_AF-A0AAZ3Q5R6-F1
#
_entry.id   AF-A0AAZ3Q5R6-F1
#
_cell.length_a   1.000
_cell.length_b   1.000
_cell.length_c   1.000
_cell.angle_alpha   90.00
_cell.angle_beta   90.00
_cell.angle_gamma   90.00
#
_symmetry.space_group_name_H-M   'P 1'
#
loop_
_entity.id
_entity.type
_entity.pdbx_description
1 polymer ?
#
loop_
_entity_poly.entity_id
_entity_poly.type
_entity_poly.pdbx_seq_one_letter_code
_entity_poly.pdbx_strand_id
1 'polypeptide(L)'
;SLVVREAGSLVVRETGSLVVREAGSLVVREAGSLVVREAGSLVVRETGILVVREAGSLVVREAGSLVVREAGSQVVREEGSLVVRETGSLVVRETGSLVVREAGSLVVRETGSLVVRETGSLVVREAHSQVVREAGSLVVREAGRLVVRETGSLVVRETGSLVVRETGSLVVREAGSLVVREAGSLVVRERGSLVVRETGNLVVREAGSLVVRETGFLVVRETGSLVVREAGSLVVRETGILVVREAGSLVVREAGSLVVREAGSLVVREAGSLVVREAGSLVVGEAGSLVVRETGILVVREMGSLVVREAGSLVVRETGSLVVRETGSLVVREAGSLVVRETGSLVVREEGSLVVRETGSLVFRETGSLVVREAGSLVVRETGFLVVRETCSLVVREAGSPVVRKTGILVVREAGSLVVREAGSLVVREAGSLVVREAGSLVVREAGSLVVREAGSLVVREAGSLVVRETGSLVVREAGNLVVREAGR
;
A
#
# COMPACT_ATOMS: atom_id res chain seq x y z
N SER A 1 39.46 -42.49 -45.93
CA SER A 1 38.21 -41.82 -46.32
C SER A 1 37.33 -42.82 -47.04
N LEU A 2 36.04 -42.89 -46.72
CA LEU A 2 35.04 -43.75 -47.37
C LEU A 2 33.92 -42.87 -47.91
N VAL A 3 33.49 -43.11 -49.16
CA VAL A 3 32.39 -42.38 -49.81
C VAL A 3 31.37 -43.39 -50.28
N VAL A 4 30.14 -43.28 -49.79
CA VAL A 4 29.00 -44.12 -50.18
C VAL A 4 27.95 -43.24 -50.86
N ARG A 5 27.56 -43.60 -52.08
CA ARG A 5 26.53 -42.87 -52.82
C ARG A 5 25.12 -43.27 -52.39
N GLU A 6 24.87 -44.57 -52.26
CA GLU A 6 23.55 -45.10 -51.96
C GLU A 6 23.71 -46.45 -51.26
N ALA A 7 22.95 -46.67 -50.19
CA ALA A 7 22.89 -47.96 -49.51
C ALA A 7 21.53 -48.15 -48.83
N GLY A 8 20.88 -49.31 -49.00
CA GLY A 8 19.68 -49.62 -48.20
C GLY A 8 20.01 -49.69 -46.71
N SER A 9 21.07 -50.43 -46.36
CA SER A 9 21.62 -50.55 -45.00
C SER A 9 23.14 -50.52 -45.05
N LEU A 10 23.76 -49.74 -44.17
CA LEU A 10 25.22 -49.63 -44.07
C LEU A 10 25.66 -49.67 -42.59
N VAL A 11 26.61 -50.55 -42.29
CA VAL A 11 27.24 -50.64 -40.98
C VAL A 11 28.74 -50.38 -41.12
N VAL A 12 29.23 -49.35 -40.44
CA VAL A 12 30.64 -48.97 -40.42
C VAL A 12 31.15 -49.07 -39.00
N ARG A 13 32.23 -49.84 -38.80
CA ARG A 13 32.84 -49.99 -37.48
C ARG A 13 33.78 -48.83 -37.16
N GLU A 14 34.72 -48.53 -38.05
CA GLU A 14 35.74 -47.52 -37.79
C GLU A 14 36.16 -46.87 -39.11
N THR A 15 36.16 -45.55 -39.15
CA THR A 15 36.66 -44.77 -40.29
C THR A 15 37.25 -43.44 -39.85
N GLY A 16 38.32 -42.97 -40.49
CA GLY A 16 38.78 -41.60 -40.28
C GLY A 16 37.76 -40.56 -40.80
N SER A 17 37.28 -40.75 -42.03
CA SER A 17 36.26 -39.89 -42.64
C SER A 17 35.28 -40.69 -43.49
N LEU A 18 33.98 -40.39 -43.34
CA LEU A 18 32.89 -41.04 -44.05
C LEU A 18 31.93 -39.99 -44.63
N VAL A 19 31.63 -40.09 -45.93
CA VAL A 19 30.60 -39.29 -46.61
C VAL A 19 29.55 -40.23 -47.18
N VAL A 20 28.30 -40.07 -46.74
CA VAL A 20 27.15 -40.84 -47.23
C VAL A 20 26.17 -39.87 -47.89
N ARG A 21 25.80 -40.13 -49.15
CA ARG A 21 24.76 -39.37 -49.83
C ARG A 21 23.36 -39.83 -49.38
N GLU A 22 23.09 -41.11 -49.51
CA GLU A 22 21.76 -41.64 -49.19
C GLU A 22 21.89 -43.00 -48.49
N ALA A 23 21.17 -43.16 -47.38
CA ALA A 23 21.03 -44.44 -46.71
C ALA A 23 19.63 -44.67 -46.13
N GLY A 24 19.07 -45.87 -46.29
CA GLY A 24 17.87 -46.25 -45.54
C GLY A 24 18.17 -46.32 -44.04
N SER A 25 19.18 -47.12 -43.68
CA SER A 25 19.71 -47.25 -42.32
C SER A 25 21.24 -47.16 -42.31
N LEU A 26 21.79 -46.34 -41.41
CA LEU A 26 23.22 -46.15 -41.24
C LEU A 26 23.60 -46.30 -39.76
N VAL A 27 24.51 -47.24 -39.48
CA VAL A 27 25.08 -47.44 -38.15
C VAL A 27 26.59 -47.22 -38.22
N VAL A 28 27.09 -46.23 -37.49
CA VAL A 28 28.52 -45.92 -37.38
C VAL A 28 28.95 -46.08 -35.93
N ARG A 29 29.95 -46.92 -35.66
CA ARG A 29 30.53 -47.01 -34.31
C ARG A 29 31.48 -45.85 -34.08
N GLU A 30 32.54 -45.73 -34.87
CA GLU A 30 33.56 -44.70 -34.70
C GLU A 30 33.87 -43.98 -36.03
N ALA A 31 33.84 -42.65 -36.00
CA ALA A 31 34.28 -41.81 -37.10
C ALA A 31 35.06 -40.57 -36.64
N GLY A 32 36.15 -40.20 -37.32
CA GLY A 32 36.74 -38.88 -37.11
C GLY A 32 35.81 -37.76 -37.60
N SER A 33 35.31 -37.91 -38.83
CA SER A 33 34.32 -37.00 -39.44
C SER A 33 33.26 -37.76 -40.24
N LEU A 34 31.98 -37.47 -40.01
CA LEU A 34 30.86 -38.08 -40.72
C LEU A 34 29.97 -37.00 -41.35
N VAL A 35 29.74 -37.09 -42.66
CA VAL A 35 28.81 -36.23 -43.40
C VAL A 35 27.74 -37.10 -44.05
N VAL A 36 26.47 -36.87 -43.68
CA VAL A 36 25.31 -37.59 -44.20
C VAL A 36 24.36 -36.58 -44.84
N ARG A 37 24.04 -36.77 -46.13
CA ARG A 37 23.00 -35.96 -46.78
C ARG A 37 21.62 -36.45 -46.33
N GLU A 38 21.28 -37.71 -46.60
CA GLU A 38 19.97 -38.25 -46.29
C GLU A 38 20.09 -39.62 -45.61
N ALA A 39 19.37 -39.79 -44.50
CA ALA A 39 19.21 -41.07 -43.83
C ALA A 39 17.78 -41.30 -43.31
N GLY A 40 17.21 -42.49 -43.53
CA GLY A 40 15.97 -42.86 -42.83
C GLY A 40 16.21 -42.98 -41.32
N SER A 41 17.22 -43.76 -40.94
CA SER A 41 17.68 -43.92 -39.56
C SER A 41 19.21 -43.86 -39.47
N LEU A 42 19.72 -43.02 -38.58
CA LEU A 42 21.15 -42.85 -38.34
C LEU A 42 21.48 -43.08 -36.85
N VAL A 43 22.37 -44.03 -36.59
CA VAL A 43 22.90 -44.30 -35.25
C VAL A 43 24.41 -44.12 -35.27
N VAL A 44 24.92 -43.20 -34.45
CA VAL A 44 26.35 -42.92 -34.31
C VAL A 44 26.74 -43.07 -32.85
N ARG A 45 27.77 -43.88 -32.55
CA ARG A 45 28.27 -43.97 -31.17
C ARG A 45 29.26 -42.86 -30.88
N GLU A 46 30.36 -42.81 -31.61
CA GLU A 46 31.46 -41.88 -31.35
C GLU A 46 31.84 -41.17 -32.65
N THR A 47 31.87 -39.85 -32.61
CA THR A 47 32.31 -39.03 -33.74
C THR A 47 32.99 -37.75 -33.32
N GLY A 48 34.07 -37.36 -34.01
CA GLY A 48 34.63 -36.02 -33.81
C GLY A 48 33.66 -34.94 -34.29
N ILE A 49 33.27 -35.03 -35.56
CA ILE A 49 32.37 -34.09 -36.23
C ILE A 49 31.29 -34.85 -36.99
N LEU A 50 30.02 -34.51 -36.78
CA LEU A 50 28.89 -35.04 -37.52
C LEU A 50 28.07 -33.92 -38.16
N VAL A 51 27.88 -34.01 -39.48
CA VAL A 51 27.00 -33.12 -40.24
C VAL A 51 25.92 -33.95 -40.90
N VAL A 52 24.66 -33.71 -40.54
CA VAL A 52 23.48 -34.38 -41.08
C VAL A 52 22.59 -33.33 -41.73
N ARG A 53 22.30 -33.49 -43.02
CA ARG A 53 21.33 -32.61 -43.68
C ARG A 53 19.90 -33.04 -43.36
N GLU A 54 19.55 -34.30 -43.63
CA GLU A 54 18.20 -34.82 -43.42
C GLU A 54 18.24 -36.21 -42.76
N ALA A 55 17.49 -36.38 -41.67
CA ALA A 55 17.29 -37.68 -41.04
C ALA A 55 15.87 -37.91 -40.55
N GLY A 56 15.29 -39.09 -40.77
CA GLY A 56 14.03 -39.46 -40.13
C GLY A 56 14.19 -39.61 -38.61
N SER A 57 15.17 -40.43 -38.21
CA SER A 57 15.59 -40.64 -36.82
C SER A 57 17.11 -40.54 -36.68
N LEU A 58 17.58 -39.84 -35.66
CA LEU A 58 18.98 -39.67 -35.34
C LEU A 58 19.26 -40.03 -33.88
N VAL A 59 20.21 -40.93 -33.65
CA VAL A 59 20.71 -41.26 -32.31
C VAL A 59 22.22 -41.07 -32.29
N VAL A 60 22.70 -40.16 -31.45
CA VAL A 60 24.13 -39.88 -31.26
C VAL A 60 24.46 -40.05 -29.79
N ARG A 61 25.57 -40.75 -29.49
CA ARG A 61 25.95 -41.04 -28.11
C ARG A 61 27.08 -40.16 -27.59
N GLU A 62 28.07 -39.89 -28.43
CA GLU A 62 29.23 -39.05 -28.12
C GLU A 62 29.66 -38.32 -29.40
N ALA A 63 29.64 -36.99 -29.37
CA ALA A 63 30.20 -36.18 -30.45
C ALA A 63 30.92 -34.93 -29.97
N GLY A 64 32.03 -34.59 -30.63
CA GLY A 64 32.68 -33.29 -30.42
C GLY A 64 31.78 -32.14 -30.90
N SER A 65 31.29 -32.24 -32.14
CA SER A 65 30.38 -31.28 -32.75
C SER A 65 29.35 -31.97 -33.64
N LEU A 66 28.08 -31.61 -33.47
CA LEU A 66 26.96 -32.07 -34.29
C LEU A 66 26.21 -30.90 -34.92
N VAL A 67 26.01 -30.97 -36.23
CA VAL A 67 25.17 -30.04 -36.99
C VAL A 67 24.08 -30.83 -37.70
N VAL A 68 22.83 -30.56 -37.37
CA VAL A 68 21.66 -31.17 -38.01
C VAL A 68 20.80 -30.08 -38.64
N ARG A 69 20.52 -30.19 -39.94
CA ARG A 69 19.60 -29.26 -40.58
C ARG A 69 18.16 -29.67 -40.34
N GLU A 70 17.77 -30.88 -40.72
CA GLU A 70 16.39 -31.36 -40.59
C GLU A 70 16.37 -32.77 -40.00
N ALA A 71 15.59 -32.98 -38.92
CA ALA A 71 15.27 -34.33 -38.51
C ALA A 71 13.91 -34.49 -37.82
N GLY A 72 13.23 -35.62 -38.08
CA GLY A 72 11.97 -35.94 -37.41
C GLY A 72 12.13 -36.12 -35.90
N SER A 73 13.06 -36.99 -35.51
CA SER A 73 13.38 -37.27 -34.10
C SER A 73 14.89 -37.38 -33.86
N GLN A 74 15.34 -36.81 -32.75
CA GLN A 74 16.75 -36.78 -32.37
C GLN A 74 16.94 -37.14 -30.90
N VAL A 75 17.87 -38.05 -30.62
CA VAL A 75 18.32 -38.37 -29.25
C VAL A 75 19.83 -38.24 -29.21
N VAL A 76 20.31 -37.28 -28.43
CA VAL A 76 21.72 -36.94 -28.29
C VAL A 76 22.16 -37.13 -26.84
N ARG A 77 23.26 -37.85 -26.65
CA ARG A 77 23.98 -37.92 -25.38
C ARG A 77 25.37 -37.34 -25.58
N GLU A 78 25.91 -36.74 -24.51
CA GLU A 78 27.31 -36.32 -24.36
C GLU A 78 27.92 -35.63 -25.59
N GLU A 79 27.58 -34.35 -25.81
CA GLU A 79 28.16 -33.56 -26.90
C GLU A 79 28.86 -32.27 -26.47
N GLY A 80 29.94 -31.92 -27.15
CA GLY A 80 30.57 -30.60 -26.99
C GLY A 80 29.63 -29.47 -27.45
N SER A 81 29.22 -29.52 -28.72
CA SER A 81 28.37 -28.51 -29.34
C SER A 81 27.35 -29.11 -30.30
N LEU A 82 26.07 -28.73 -30.13
CA LEU A 82 24.95 -29.16 -30.96
C LEU A 82 24.25 -27.95 -31.60
N VAL A 83 24.14 -27.98 -32.93
CA VAL A 83 23.34 -27.01 -33.71
C VAL A 83 22.24 -27.74 -34.48
N VAL A 84 20.99 -27.44 -34.18
CA VAL A 84 19.82 -28.01 -34.85
C VAL A 84 18.99 -26.88 -35.48
N ARG A 85 18.72 -26.98 -36.78
CA ARG A 85 17.87 -25.98 -37.45
C ARG A 85 16.40 -26.33 -37.29
N GLU A 86 15.96 -27.50 -37.73
CA GLU A 86 14.56 -27.91 -37.72
C GLU A 86 14.43 -29.33 -37.19
N THR A 87 13.59 -29.51 -36.16
CA THR A 87 13.30 -30.85 -35.65
C THR A 87 11.89 -31.01 -35.08
N GLY A 88 11.28 -32.18 -35.29
CA GLY A 88 10.01 -32.50 -34.63
C GLY A 88 10.21 -32.66 -33.12
N SER A 89 11.15 -33.53 -32.73
CA SER A 89 11.47 -33.81 -31.32
C SER A 89 12.96 -33.98 -31.10
N LEU A 90 13.49 -33.32 -30.08
CA LEU A 90 14.89 -33.43 -29.68
C LEU A 90 15.02 -33.68 -28.18
N VAL A 91 15.76 -34.73 -27.82
CA VAL A 91 16.14 -35.06 -26.45
C VAL A 91 17.65 -34.99 -26.33
N VAL A 92 18.13 -34.08 -25.50
CA VAL A 92 19.56 -33.90 -25.20
C VAL A 92 19.81 -34.20 -23.73
N ARG A 93 20.73 -35.13 -23.46
CA ARG A 93 21.11 -35.44 -22.10
C ARG A 93 22.13 -34.44 -21.55
N GLU A 94 23.28 -34.33 -22.20
CA GLU A 94 24.40 -33.52 -21.73
C GLU A 94 25.02 -32.83 -22.94
N THR A 95 25.15 -31.51 -22.88
CA THR A 95 25.86 -30.76 -23.92
C THR A 95 26.52 -29.48 -23.42
N GLY A 96 27.71 -29.16 -23.91
CA GLY A 96 28.36 -27.88 -23.62
C GLY A 96 27.52 -26.70 -24.11
N SER A 97 27.19 -26.69 -25.41
CA SER A 97 26.36 -25.66 -26.04
C SER A 97 25.32 -26.21 -27.00
N LEU A 98 24.07 -25.77 -26.85
CA LEU A 98 22.96 -26.14 -27.71
C LEU A 98 22.34 -24.90 -28.37
N VAL A 99 22.27 -24.91 -29.70
CA VAL A 99 21.54 -23.92 -30.50
C VAL A 99 20.44 -24.63 -31.29
N VAL A 100 19.19 -24.28 -31.02
CA VAL A 100 18.02 -24.79 -31.74
C VAL A 100 17.28 -23.63 -32.38
N ARG A 101 17.05 -23.70 -33.69
CA ARG A 101 16.24 -22.69 -34.37
C ARG A 101 14.75 -23.00 -34.23
N GLU A 102 14.31 -24.17 -34.65
CA GLU A 102 12.90 -24.56 -34.63
C GLU A 102 12.76 -26.00 -34.11
N ALA A 103 11.96 -26.18 -33.06
CA ALA A 103 11.64 -27.51 -32.52
C ALA A 103 10.18 -27.64 -32.09
N GLY A 104 9.50 -28.72 -32.47
CA GLY A 104 8.18 -29.03 -31.94
C GLY A 104 8.24 -29.26 -30.42
N SER A 105 9.11 -30.17 -29.98
CA SER A 105 9.38 -30.48 -28.57
C SER A 105 10.87 -30.63 -28.31
N LEU A 106 11.37 -29.98 -27.25
CA LEU A 106 12.75 -30.02 -26.83
C LEU A 106 12.87 -30.36 -25.34
N VAL A 107 13.61 -31.42 -25.04
CA VAL A 107 13.94 -31.82 -23.66
C VAL A 107 15.45 -31.79 -23.49
N VAL A 108 15.93 -30.94 -22.57
CA VAL A 108 17.35 -30.81 -22.23
C VAL A 108 17.53 -31.14 -20.77
N ARG A 109 18.38 -32.12 -20.46
CA ARG A 109 18.67 -32.45 -19.07
C ARG A 109 19.74 -31.51 -18.51
N GLU A 110 20.92 -31.46 -19.12
CA GLU A 110 22.05 -30.66 -18.64
C GLU A 110 22.71 -29.92 -19.81
N THR A 111 22.88 -28.61 -19.68
CA THR A 111 23.63 -27.82 -20.66
C THR A 111 24.35 -26.61 -20.10
N GLY A 112 25.54 -26.29 -20.62
CA GLY A 112 26.23 -25.04 -20.27
C GLY A 112 25.46 -23.82 -20.79
N SER A 113 25.22 -23.78 -22.10
CA SER A 113 24.50 -22.69 -22.77
C SER A 113 23.43 -23.20 -23.74
N LEU A 114 22.21 -22.68 -23.60
CA LEU A 114 21.08 -22.98 -24.46
C LEU A 114 20.58 -21.72 -25.19
N VAL A 115 20.46 -21.79 -26.50
CA VAL A 115 19.78 -20.78 -27.32
C VAL A 115 18.68 -21.45 -28.13
N VAL A 116 17.44 -21.08 -27.88
CA VAL A 116 16.27 -21.56 -28.63
C VAL A 116 15.58 -20.36 -29.27
N ARG A 117 15.36 -20.41 -30.58
CA ARG A 117 14.61 -19.37 -31.27
C ARG A 117 13.11 -19.62 -31.15
N GLU A 118 12.62 -20.75 -31.65
CA GLU A 118 11.20 -21.09 -31.70
C GLU A 118 10.97 -22.53 -31.23
N THR A 119 10.04 -22.71 -30.29
CA THR A 119 9.65 -24.06 -29.85
C THR A 119 8.20 -24.16 -29.39
N GLY A 120 7.55 -25.29 -29.65
CA GLY A 120 6.22 -25.55 -29.08
C GLY A 120 6.31 -25.79 -27.57
N SER A 121 7.19 -26.70 -27.17
CA SER A 121 7.41 -27.12 -25.78
C SER A 121 8.89 -27.28 -25.47
N LEU A 122 9.34 -26.64 -24.40
CA LEU A 122 10.71 -26.77 -23.91
C LEU A 122 10.73 -27.13 -22.42
N VAL A 123 11.42 -28.24 -22.12
CA VAL A 123 11.72 -28.66 -20.75
C VAL A 123 13.23 -28.65 -20.55
N VAL A 124 13.71 -27.84 -19.61
CA VAL A 124 15.12 -27.80 -19.21
C VAL A 124 15.23 -28.15 -17.73
N ARG A 125 16.06 -29.14 -17.41
CA ARG A 125 16.33 -29.48 -16.01
C ARG A 125 17.39 -28.55 -15.44
N GLU A 126 18.60 -28.54 -16.01
CA GLU A 126 19.72 -27.76 -15.51
C GLU A 126 20.40 -27.02 -16.67
N ALA A 127 20.55 -25.70 -16.53
CA ALA A 127 21.47 -24.98 -17.41
C ALA A 127 22.13 -23.77 -16.74
N HIS A 128 23.36 -23.47 -17.14
CA HIS A 128 24.03 -22.27 -16.65
C HIS A 128 23.43 -20.99 -17.27
N SER A 129 23.24 -20.99 -18.59
CA SER A 129 22.66 -19.86 -19.31
C SER A 129 21.65 -20.28 -20.38
N GLN A 130 20.52 -19.59 -20.44
CA GLN A 130 19.45 -19.88 -21.39
C GLN A 130 18.90 -18.60 -22.02
N VAL A 131 18.69 -18.64 -23.33
CA VAL A 131 17.98 -17.60 -24.09
C VAL A 131 16.91 -18.27 -24.94
N VAL A 132 15.66 -17.96 -24.67
CA VAL A 132 14.49 -18.44 -25.43
C VAL A 132 13.81 -17.22 -26.05
N ARG A 133 13.62 -17.21 -27.37
CA ARG A 133 12.87 -16.15 -28.04
C ARG A 133 11.37 -16.42 -27.93
N GLU A 134 10.91 -17.52 -28.50
CA GLU A 134 9.48 -17.85 -28.60
C GLU A 134 9.25 -19.28 -28.12
N ALA A 135 8.34 -19.45 -27.16
CA ALA A 135 7.90 -20.76 -26.71
C ALA A 135 6.39 -20.80 -26.43
N GLY A 136 5.72 -21.88 -26.84
CA GLY A 136 4.34 -22.11 -26.38
C GLY A 136 4.32 -22.39 -24.86
N SER A 137 5.16 -23.32 -24.43
CA SER A 137 5.35 -23.67 -23.02
C SER A 137 6.83 -23.88 -22.69
N LEU A 138 7.25 -23.37 -21.54
CA LEU A 138 8.62 -23.48 -21.04
C LEU A 138 8.63 -23.88 -19.56
N VAL A 139 9.30 -24.99 -19.26
CA VAL A 139 9.52 -25.45 -17.88
C VAL A 139 11.02 -25.51 -17.62
N VAL A 140 11.47 -24.75 -16.63
CA VAL A 140 12.87 -24.74 -16.18
C VAL A 140 12.94 -25.12 -14.72
N ARG A 141 13.74 -26.13 -14.37
CA ARG A 141 13.98 -26.48 -12.97
C ARG A 141 15.06 -25.60 -12.36
N GLU A 142 16.24 -25.59 -12.95
CA GLU A 142 17.39 -24.85 -12.44
C GLU A 142 18.08 -24.08 -13.56
N ALA A 143 18.25 -22.77 -13.36
CA ALA A 143 19.02 -21.95 -14.28
C ALA A 143 19.81 -20.84 -13.60
N GLY A 144 21.11 -20.72 -13.91
CA GLY A 144 21.89 -19.55 -13.47
C GLY A 144 21.29 -18.24 -14.00
N ARG A 145 21.16 -18.14 -15.33
CA ARG A 145 20.54 -17.01 -16.02
C ARG A 145 19.57 -17.45 -17.11
N LEU A 146 18.33 -16.97 -17.04
CA LEU A 146 17.28 -17.24 -18.04
C LEU A 146 16.72 -15.93 -18.62
N VAL A 147 16.73 -15.82 -19.95
CA VAL A 147 16.10 -14.71 -20.68
C VAL A 147 15.05 -15.27 -21.62
N VAL A 148 13.82 -14.80 -21.46
CA VAL A 148 12.66 -15.19 -22.26
C VAL A 148 12.05 -13.94 -22.89
N ARG A 149 11.80 -13.96 -24.20
CA ARG A 149 11.10 -12.83 -24.86
C ARG A 149 9.60 -13.04 -24.85
N GLU A 150 9.12 -14.08 -25.50
CA GLU A 150 7.70 -14.35 -25.72
C GLU A 150 7.40 -15.78 -25.30
N THR A 151 6.48 -15.95 -24.35
CA THR A 151 6.06 -17.30 -23.93
C THR A 151 4.62 -17.35 -23.45
N GLY A 152 3.85 -18.31 -23.95
CA GLY A 152 2.47 -18.52 -23.50
C GLY A 152 2.41 -18.88 -22.00
N SER A 153 3.18 -19.89 -21.59
CA SER A 153 3.29 -20.32 -20.20
C SER A 153 4.73 -20.63 -19.78
N LEU A 154 5.18 -20.03 -18.67
CA LEU A 154 6.51 -20.21 -18.11
C LEU A 154 6.45 -20.65 -16.65
N VAL A 155 7.08 -21.80 -16.35
CA VAL A 155 7.26 -22.30 -14.99
C VAL A 155 8.74 -22.41 -14.67
N VAL A 156 9.18 -21.69 -13.65
CA VAL A 156 10.57 -21.75 -13.16
C VAL A 156 10.58 -22.18 -11.70
N ARG A 157 11.39 -23.18 -11.35
CA ARG A 157 11.58 -23.54 -9.93
C ARG A 157 12.64 -22.66 -9.29
N GLU A 158 13.88 -22.77 -9.75
CA GLU A 158 15.04 -22.08 -9.18
C GLU A 158 15.79 -21.35 -10.28
N THR A 159 16.12 -20.09 -10.02
CA THR A 159 17.00 -19.34 -10.92
C THR A 159 17.81 -18.27 -10.20
N GLY A 160 19.03 -18.00 -10.66
CA GLY A 160 19.78 -16.84 -10.16
C GLY A 160 19.11 -15.54 -10.64
N SER A 161 19.00 -15.39 -11.96
CA SER A 161 18.42 -14.22 -12.62
C SER A 161 17.48 -14.60 -13.77
N LEU A 162 16.25 -14.08 -13.72
CA LEU A 162 15.24 -14.23 -14.76
C LEU A 162 14.78 -12.89 -15.32
N VAL A 163 14.81 -12.78 -16.65
CA VAL A 163 14.23 -11.65 -17.40
C VAL A 163 13.19 -12.17 -18.37
N VAL A 164 11.96 -11.67 -18.26
CA VAL A 164 10.82 -11.99 -19.14
C VAL A 164 10.29 -10.69 -19.74
N ARG A 165 10.05 -10.67 -21.06
CA ARG A 165 9.44 -9.49 -21.70
C ARG A 165 7.93 -9.64 -21.79
N GLU A 166 7.44 -10.70 -22.42
CA GLU A 166 6.03 -10.92 -22.69
C GLU A 166 5.65 -12.34 -22.31
N THR A 167 4.69 -12.49 -21.41
CA THR A 167 4.19 -13.80 -21.04
C THR A 167 2.71 -13.82 -20.70
N GLY A 168 2.00 -14.85 -21.16
CA GLY A 168 0.61 -15.05 -20.76
C GLY A 168 0.52 -15.37 -19.26
N SER A 169 1.28 -16.38 -18.83
CA SER A 169 1.32 -16.83 -17.43
C SER A 169 2.74 -17.19 -16.99
N LEU A 170 3.13 -16.67 -15.82
CA LEU A 170 4.44 -16.94 -15.22
C LEU A 170 4.29 -17.40 -13.77
N VAL A 171 4.85 -18.56 -13.47
CA VAL A 171 4.98 -19.08 -12.10
C VAL A 171 6.45 -19.23 -11.76
N VAL A 172 6.89 -18.59 -10.68
CA VAL A 172 8.23 -18.81 -10.14
C VAL A 172 8.20 -19.15 -8.66
N ARG A 173 9.01 -20.13 -8.25
CA ARG A 173 9.14 -20.55 -6.85
C ARG A 173 10.28 -19.87 -6.11
N GLU A 174 11.45 -19.78 -6.72
CA GLU A 174 12.65 -19.24 -6.07
C GLU A 174 13.51 -18.50 -7.11
N ALA A 175 13.96 -17.31 -6.75
CA ALA A 175 15.11 -16.71 -7.42
C ALA A 175 15.76 -15.55 -6.67
N GLY A 176 16.99 -15.25 -7.07
CA GLY A 176 17.68 -14.01 -6.70
C GLY A 176 16.96 -12.77 -7.25
N SER A 177 16.85 -12.64 -8.58
CA SER A 177 16.27 -11.46 -9.23
C SER A 177 15.26 -11.79 -10.33
N LEU A 178 14.11 -11.09 -10.35
CA LEU A 178 13.13 -11.10 -11.45
C LEU A 178 13.01 -9.73 -12.11
N VAL A 179 12.94 -9.72 -13.43
CA VAL A 179 12.40 -8.59 -14.19
C VAL A 179 11.34 -9.09 -15.16
N VAL A 180 10.12 -8.57 -15.04
CA VAL A 180 9.00 -8.80 -15.98
C VAL A 180 8.60 -7.47 -16.59
N ARG A 181 8.40 -7.41 -17.91
CA ARG A 181 7.91 -6.20 -18.57
C ARG A 181 6.41 -6.22 -18.87
N GLU A 182 5.87 -7.38 -19.24
CA GLU A 182 4.45 -7.55 -19.54
C GLU A 182 4.04 -8.98 -19.15
N ALA A 183 3.01 -9.10 -18.32
CA ALA A 183 2.43 -10.40 -17.99
C ALA A 183 0.91 -10.35 -17.81
N GLY A 184 0.20 -11.35 -18.33
CA GLY A 184 -1.22 -11.53 -18.00
C GLY A 184 -1.40 -11.89 -16.52
N SER A 185 -0.67 -12.92 -16.08
CA SER A 185 -0.68 -13.41 -14.70
C SER A 185 0.72 -13.78 -14.23
N LEU A 186 1.08 -13.33 -13.02
CA LEU A 186 2.36 -13.60 -12.38
C LEU A 186 2.16 -14.09 -10.95
N VAL A 187 2.67 -15.30 -10.66
CA VAL A 187 2.71 -15.87 -9.31
C VAL A 187 4.16 -16.10 -8.91
N VAL A 188 4.57 -15.50 -7.80
CA VAL A 188 5.92 -15.57 -7.27
C VAL A 188 5.89 -16.04 -5.82
N ARG A 189 6.68 -17.07 -5.54
CA ARG A 189 7.11 -17.41 -4.17
C ARG A 189 8.58 -16.99 -4.02
N GLU A 190 8.97 -16.68 -2.79
CA GLU A 190 10.36 -16.47 -2.32
C GLU A 190 11.32 -15.78 -3.31
N ARG A 191 11.53 -14.48 -3.13
CA ARG A 191 12.49 -13.70 -3.93
C ARG A 191 13.35 -12.74 -3.13
N GLY A 192 14.56 -12.50 -3.63
CA GLY A 192 15.35 -11.33 -3.24
C GLY A 192 14.73 -10.04 -3.80
N SER A 193 14.78 -9.86 -5.12
CA SER A 193 14.30 -8.66 -5.81
C SER A 193 13.35 -8.97 -6.98
N LEU A 194 12.24 -8.24 -7.06
CA LEU A 194 11.23 -8.36 -8.12
C LEU A 194 10.88 -6.98 -8.70
N VAL A 195 11.08 -6.83 -10.01
CA VAL A 195 10.64 -5.64 -10.77
C VAL A 195 9.62 -6.07 -11.81
N VAL A 196 8.44 -5.46 -11.75
CA VAL A 196 7.33 -5.72 -12.67
C VAL A 196 6.90 -4.41 -13.31
N ARG A 197 6.90 -4.39 -14.64
CA ARG A 197 6.13 -3.42 -15.43
C ARG A 197 4.91 -4.17 -15.96
N GLU A 198 3.78 -3.48 -16.04
CA GLU A 198 2.54 -3.94 -16.68
C GLU A 198 2.15 -5.39 -16.39
N THR A 199 1.28 -5.60 -15.40
CA THR A 199 0.76 -6.94 -15.12
C THR A 199 -0.72 -6.92 -14.76
N GLY A 200 -1.51 -7.78 -15.41
CA GLY A 200 -2.93 -7.92 -15.08
C GLY A 200 -3.12 -8.32 -13.62
N ASN A 201 -2.61 -9.50 -13.24
CA ASN A 201 -2.68 -10.04 -11.88
C ASN A 201 -1.29 -10.43 -11.36
N LEU A 202 -0.92 -9.94 -10.17
CA LEU A 202 0.33 -10.27 -9.51
C LEU A 202 0.07 -10.78 -8.08
N VAL A 203 0.55 -12.00 -7.80
CA VAL A 203 0.54 -12.59 -6.46
C VAL A 203 1.97 -12.87 -6.01
N VAL A 204 2.38 -12.27 -4.90
CA VAL A 204 3.70 -12.43 -4.30
C VAL A 204 3.54 -12.93 -2.87
N ARG A 205 4.15 -14.07 -2.54
CA ARG A 205 4.20 -14.55 -1.16
C ARG A 205 5.27 -13.82 -0.35
N GLU A 206 6.51 -13.88 -0.80
CA GLU A 206 7.66 -13.36 -0.06
C GLU A 206 8.62 -12.66 -1.02
N ALA A 207 9.00 -11.44 -0.69
CA ALA A 207 10.01 -10.67 -1.41
C ALA A 207 10.85 -9.79 -0.48
N GLY A 208 12.16 -9.69 -0.72
CA GLY A 208 12.98 -8.66 -0.07
C GLY A 208 12.57 -7.26 -0.53
N SER A 209 12.60 -7.04 -1.85
CA SER A 209 12.16 -5.79 -2.48
C SER A 209 11.27 -6.03 -3.70
N LEU A 210 10.14 -5.31 -3.76
CA LEU A 210 9.18 -5.36 -4.86
C LEU A 210 8.92 -3.96 -5.42
N VAL A 211 9.11 -3.81 -6.74
CA VAL A 211 8.75 -2.60 -7.48
C VAL A 211 7.76 -2.93 -8.58
N VAL A 212 6.58 -2.33 -8.52
CA VAL A 212 5.50 -2.49 -9.51
C VAL A 212 5.15 -1.14 -10.11
N ARG A 213 5.13 -1.05 -11.44
CA ARG A 213 4.71 0.19 -12.12
C ARG A 213 3.21 0.22 -12.33
N GLU A 214 2.66 -0.77 -13.00
CA GLU A 214 1.26 -0.78 -13.40
C GLU A 214 0.70 -2.17 -13.18
N THR A 215 -0.39 -2.27 -12.42
CA THR A 215 -1.05 -3.54 -12.19
C THR A 215 -2.56 -3.41 -12.00
N GLY A 216 -3.32 -4.36 -12.53
CA GLY A 216 -4.75 -4.43 -12.26
C GLY A 216 -5.00 -4.81 -10.80
N PHE A 217 -4.50 -5.99 -10.42
CA PHE A 217 -4.62 -6.54 -9.07
C PHE A 217 -3.27 -7.02 -8.55
N LEU A 218 -2.91 -6.57 -7.34
CA LEU A 218 -1.71 -6.98 -6.63
C LEU A 218 -2.03 -7.50 -5.22
N VAL A 219 -1.62 -8.73 -4.94
CA VAL A 219 -1.67 -9.34 -3.61
C VAL A 219 -0.25 -9.65 -3.15
N VAL A 220 0.14 -9.06 -2.02
CA VAL A 220 1.44 -9.29 -1.38
C VAL A 220 1.21 -9.79 0.03
N ARG A 221 1.80 -10.94 0.35
CA ARG A 221 1.73 -11.48 1.71
C ARG A 221 2.78 -10.85 2.60
N GLU A 222 4.06 -11.02 2.27
CA GLU A 222 5.18 -10.54 3.09
C GLU A 222 6.23 -9.88 2.19
N THR A 223 6.66 -8.67 2.55
CA THR A 223 7.71 -7.96 1.82
C THR A 223 8.53 -7.02 2.71
N GLY A 224 9.84 -6.93 2.48
CA GLY A 224 10.67 -5.94 3.17
C GLY A 224 10.33 -4.52 2.75
N SER A 225 10.35 -4.27 1.43
CA SER A 225 10.02 -2.97 0.82
C SER A 225 9.15 -3.16 -0.42
N LEU A 226 8.06 -2.40 -0.51
CA LEU A 226 7.14 -2.38 -1.65
C LEU A 226 6.94 -0.97 -2.18
N VAL A 227 7.20 -0.79 -3.47
CA VAL A 227 6.92 0.45 -4.21
C VAL A 227 5.95 0.15 -5.34
N VAL A 228 4.79 0.80 -5.31
CA VAL A 228 3.74 0.69 -6.33
C VAL A 228 3.48 2.07 -6.91
N ARG A 229 3.58 2.21 -8.24
CA ARG A 229 3.17 3.45 -8.90
C ARG A 229 1.67 3.47 -9.12
N GLU A 230 1.11 2.50 -9.84
CA GLU A 230 -0.30 2.46 -10.18
C GLU A 230 -0.86 1.06 -9.94
N ALA A 231 -1.95 0.98 -9.18
CA ALA A 231 -2.70 -0.25 -8.97
C ALA A 231 -4.21 0.00 -9.00
N GLY A 232 -4.97 -0.86 -9.69
CA GLY A 232 -6.42 -0.87 -9.55
C GLY A 232 -6.82 -1.27 -8.12
N SER A 233 -6.32 -2.42 -7.67
CA SER A 233 -6.52 -2.95 -6.32
C SER A 233 -5.22 -3.52 -5.74
N LEU A 234 -4.91 -3.16 -4.50
CA LEU A 234 -3.72 -3.58 -3.79
C LEU A 234 -4.08 -4.12 -2.40
N VAL A 235 -3.70 -5.37 -2.14
CA VAL A 235 -3.83 -6.02 -0.83
C VAL A 235 -2.45 -6.40 -0.32
N VAL A 236 -2.08 -5.86 0.84
CA VAL A 236 -0.80 -6.14 1.50
C VAL A 236 -1.06 -6.66 2.91
N ARG A 237 -0.56 -7.85 3.22
CA ARG A 237 -0.69 -8.40 4.58
C ARG A 237 0.39 -7.84 5.50
N GLU A 238 1.65 -7.95 5.13
CA GLU A 238 2.77 -7.49 5.96
C GLU A 238 3.85 -6.83 5.12
N THR A 239 4.29 -5.65 5.54
CA THR A 239 5.37 -4.92 4.89
C THR A 239 6.19 -4.08 5.85
N GLY A 240 7.51 -4.04 5.69
CA GLY A 240 8.33 -3.08 6.41
C GLY A 240 8.04 -1.65 5.95
N ILE A 241 8.19 -1.40 4.65
CA ILE A 241 7.96 -0.10 4.02
C ILE A 241 7.06 -0.27 2.80
N LEU A 242 6.00 0.53 2.72
CA LEU A 242 5.11 0.59 1.57
C LEU A 242 4.96 2.03 1.07
N VAL A 243 5.30 2.24 -0.21
CA VAL A 243 5.09 3.50 -0.92
C VAL A 243 4.16 3.26 -2.10
N VAL A 244 3.01 3.92 -2.07
CA VAL A 244 2.00 3.85 -3.13
C VAL A 244 1.80 5.25 -3.68
N ARG A 245 1.91 5.39 -5.00
CA ARG A 245 1.59 6.65 -5.67
C ARG A 245 0.09 6.74 -5.91
N GLU A 246 -0.47 5.82 -6.68
CA GLU A 246 -1.89 5.82 -7.04
C GLU A 246 -2.49 4.43 -6.86
N ALA A 247 -3.62 4.36 -6.15
CA ALA A 247 -4.41 3.14 -6.00
C ALA A 247 -5.92 3.42 -6.06
N GLY A 248 -6.68 2.60 -6.78
CA GLY A 248 -8.13 2.62 -6.69
C GLY A 248 -8.60 2.19 -5.29
N SER A 249 -8.16 1.00 -4.88
CA SER A 249 -8.40 0.44 -3.54
C SER A 249 -7.10 -0.10 -2.94
N LEU A 250 -6.83 0.24 -1.68
CA LEU A 250 -5.67 -0.21 -0.93
C LEU A 250 -6.08 -0.76 0.43
N VAL A 251 -5.77 -2.04 0.67
CA VAL A 251 -5.97 -2.70 1.97
C VAL A 251 -4.62 -3.14 2.51
N VAL A 252 -4.25 -2.63 3.67
CA VAL A 252 -3.01 -2.96 4.37
C VAL A 252 -3.34 -3.49 5.75
N ARG A 253 -2.87 -4.69 6.06
CA ARG A 253 -3.06 -5.26 7.39
C ARG A 253 -1.99 -4.72 8.35
N GLU A 254 -0.72 -4.95 8.06
CA GLU A 254 0.39 -4.51 8.93
C GLU A 254 1.48 -3.82 8.10
N ALA A 255 1.88 -2.62 8.52
CA ALA A 255 2.99 -1.88 7.91
C ALA A 255 3.87 -1.17 8.95
N GLY A 256 5.18 -1.25 8.81
CA GLY A 256 6.09 -0.40 9.61
C GLY A 256 5.90 1.08 9.25
N SER A 257 6.09 1.41 7.97
CA SER A 257 5.87 2.74 7.40
C SER A 257 5.06 2.66 6.11
N LEU A 258 4.00 3.48 6.01
CA LEU A 258 3.13 3.57 4.84
C LEU A 258 3.03 5.01 4.34
N VAL A 259 3.36 5.22 3.06
CA VAL A 259 3.20 6.50 2.37
C VAL A 259 2.30 6.31 1.16
N VAL A 260 1.18 7.03 1.13
CA VAL A 260 0.21 7.00 0.03
C VAL A 260 0.05 8.41 -0.52
N ARG A 261 0.22 8.60 -1.83
CA ARG A 261 -0.11 9.89 -2.45
C ARG A 261 -1.60 9.98 -2.72
N GLU A 262 -2.15 9.07 -3.51
CA GLU A 262 -3.55 9.11 -3.93
C GLU A 262 -4.18 7.73 -3.77
N ALA A 263 -5.33 7.69 -3.09
CA ALA A 263 -6.16 6.50 -2.99
C ALA A 263 -7.66 6.82 -3.12
N GLY A 264 -8.40 6.02 -3.88
CA GLY A 264 -9.87 6.08 -3.83
C GLY A 264 -10.38 5.65 -2.45
N SER A 265 -10.01 4.45 -2.04
CA SER A 265 -10.31 3.88 -0.72
C SER A 265 -9.04 3.29 -0.09
N LEU A 266 -8.77 3.64 1.17
CA LEU A 266 -7.64 3.14 1.94
C LEU A 266 -8.11 2.56 3.29
N VAL A 267 -7.82 1.29 3.51
CA VAL A 267 -8.05 0.60 4.79
C VAL A 267 -6.73 0.12 5.35
N VAL A 268 -6.37 0.60 6.54
CA VAL A 268 -5.16 0.21 7.26
C VAL A 268 -5.54 -0.34 8.61
N ARG A 269 -5.17 -1.59 8.92
CA ARG A 269 -5.45 -2.17 10.23
C ARG A 269 -4.42 -1.69 11.27
N GLU A 270 -3.13 -1.88 11.00
CA GLU A 270 -2.03 -1.53 11.90
C GLU A 270 -0.89 -0.86 11.12
N ALA A 271 -0.42 0.30 11.58
CA ALA A 271 0.77 0.95 11.04
C ALA A 271 1.63 1.65 12.10
N GLY A 272 2.97 1.56 11.99
CA GLY A 272 3.86 2.38 12.81
C GLY A 272 3.69 3.88 12.48
N SER A 273 3.93 4.23 11.22
CA SER A 273 3.71 5.58 10.68
C SER A 273 2.94 5.56 9.37
N LEU A 274 1.93 6.43 9.23
CA LEU A 274 1.11 6.56 8.04
C LEU A 274 1.06 8.02 7.56
N VAL A 275 1.42 8.24 6.29
CA VAL A 275 1.30 9.53 5.61
C VAL A 275 0.43 9.38 4.38
N VAL A 276 -0.67 10.13 4.33
CA VAL A 276 -1.62 10.15 3.21
C VAL A 276 -1.75 11.57 2.69
N ARG A 277 -1.50 11.78 1.39
CA ARG A 277 -1.77 13.10 0.78
C ARG A 277 -3.25 13.23 0.46
N GLU A 278 -3.80 12.34 -0.35
CA GLU A 278 -5.17 12.42 -0.83
C GLU A 278 -5.85 11.06 -0.72
N ALA A 279 -7.02 11.03 -0.08
CA ALA A 279 -7.87 9.83 -0.03
C ALA A 279 -9.35 10.16 -0.07
N GLY A 280 -10.11 9.48 -0.94
CA GLY A 280 -11.57 9.59 -0.94
C GLY A 280 -12.17 9.12 0.40
N SER A 281 -11.79 7.92 0.83
CA SER A 281 -12.12 7.34 2.13
C SER A 281 -10.89 6.71 2.78
N LEU A 282 -10.68 6.97 4.06
CA LEU A 282 -9.59 6.44 4.87
C LEU A 282 -10.12 5.85 6.18
N VAL A 283 -9.87 4.56 6.40
CA VAL A 283 -10.17 3.85 7.65
C VAL A 283 -8.88 3.32 8.26
N VAL A 284 -8.59 3.74 9.49
CA VAL A 284 -7.40 3.31 10.24
C VAL A 284 -7.82 2.66 11.55
N GLY A 285 -7.36 1.44 11.79
CA GLY A 285 -7.50 0.75 13.06
C GLY A 285 -6.58 1.37 14.11
N GLU A 286 -5.32 0.97 14.07
CA GLU A 286 -4.27 1.37 14.99
C GLU A 286 -3.11 2.00 14.22
N ALA A 287 -2.63 3.16 14.66
CA ALA A 287 -1.29 3.61 14.27
C ALA A 287 -0.57 4.47 15.31
N GLY A 288 0.77 4.46 15.25
CA GLY A 288 1.61 5.33 16.10
C GLY A 288 1.42 6.80 15.71
N SER A 289 1.62 7.12 14.44
CA SER A 289 1.44 8.48 13.89
C SER A 289 0.71 8.48 12.55
N LEU A 290 -0.26 9.37 12.37
CA LEU A 290 -1.00 9.57 11.13
C LEU A 290 -0.97 11.05 10.71
N VAL A 291 -0.52 11.30 9.49
CA VAL A 291 -0.59 12.61 8.84
C VAL A 291 -1.45 12.50 7.59
N VAL A 292 -2.54 13.26 7.54
CA VAL A 292 -3.45 13.33 6.39
C VAL A 292 -3.52 14.76 5.91
N ARG A 293 -3.28 14.97 4.61
CA ARG A 293 -3.43 16.29 4.01
C ARG A 293 -4.87 16.54 3.60
N GLU A 294 -5.43 15.72 2.72
CA GLU A 294 -6.78 15.91 2.17
C GLU A 294 -7.54 14.58 2.18
N THR A 295 -8.74 14.58 2.74
CA THR A 295 -9.60 13.40 2.71
C THR A 295 -11.09 13.73 2.70
N GLY A 296 -11.89 12.92 2.01
CA GLY A 296 -13.35 13.02 2.08
C GLY A 296 -13.86 12.58 3.45
N ILE A 297 -13.59 11.32 3.79
CA ILE A 297 -14.00 10.69 5.05
C ILE A 297 -12.80 10.03 5.72
N LEU A 298 -12.60 10.32 7.00
CA LEU A 298 -11.58 9.69 7.83
C LEU A 298 -12.20 9.09 9.10
N VAL A 299 -12.03 7.78 9.27
CA VAL A 299 -12.42 7.05 10.47
C VAL A 299 -11.19 6.43 11.11
N VAL A 300 -10.99 6.74 12.38
CA VAL A 300 -9.81 6.34 13.13
C VAL A 300 -10.24 5.75 14.47
N ARG A 301 -9.71 4.57 14.82
CA ARG A 301 -9.99 3.95 16.13
C ARG A 301 -8.97 4.36 17.17
N GLU A 302 -7.71 4.00 17.01
CA GLU A 302 -6.68 4.18 18.04
C GLU A 302 -5.42 4.81 17.43
N MET A 303 -5.01 5.97 17.96
CA MET A 303 -3.84 6.69 17.47
C MET A 303 -2.99 7.29 18.58
N GLY A 304 -1.67 7.18 18.47
CA GLY A 304 -0.76 8.00 19.27
C GLY A 304 -0.90 9.48 18.94
N SER A 305 -0.64 9.85 17.68
CA SER A 305 -0.76 11.23 17.18
C SER A 305 -1.45 11.30 15.81
N LEU A 306 -2.39 12.23 15.65
CA LEU A 306 -3.11 12.47 14.41
C LEU A 306 -3.03 13.95 14.00
N VAL A 307 -2.56 14.21 12.78
CA VAL A 307 -2.56 15.54 12.15
C VAL A 307 -3.37 15.49 10.87
N VAL A 308 -4.43 16.29 10.79
CA VAL A 308 -5.32 16.41 9.63
C VAL A 308 -5.33 17.85 9.18
N ARG A 309 -4.99 18.08 7.90
CA ARG A 309 -5.08 19.42 7.33
C ARG A 309 -6.52 19.71 6.87
N GLU A 310 -7.06 18.91 5.97
CA GLU A 310 -8.39 19.10 5.38
C GLU A 310 -9.16 17.77 5.37
N ALA A 311 -10.35 17.77 5.97
CA ALA A 311 -11.25 16.61 5.96
C ALA A 311 -12.72 16.99 5.84
N GLY A 312 -13.48 16.33 4.96
CA GLY A 312 -14.93 16.51 4.91
C GLY A 312 -15.60 16.07 6.22
N SER A 313 -15.36 14.82 6.61
CA SER A 313 -15.83 14.23 7.87
C SER A 313 -14.73 13.45 8.56
N LEU A 314 -14.56 13.67 9.87
CA LEU A 314 -13.57 13.01 10.71
C LEU A 314 -14.22 12.41 11.96
N VAL A 315 -14.05 11.10 12.14
CA VAL A 315 -14.48 10.37 13.33
C VAL A 315 -13.26 9.74 13.99
N VAL A 316 -13.01 10.12 15.24
CA VAL A 316 -11.90 9.59 16.05
C VAL A 316 -12.46 8.98 17.32
N ARG A 317 -12.11 7.72 17.57
CA ARG A 317 -12.51 7.05 18.81
C ARG A 317 -11.56 7.42 19.94
N GLU A 318 -10.29 7.10 19.81
CA GLU A 318 -9.28 7.29 20.86
C GLU A 318 -7.98 7.84 20.25
N THR A 319 -7.47 8.95 20.79
CA THR A 319 -6.16 9.47 20.37
C THR A 319 -5.40 10.18 21.47
N GLY A 320 -4.07 10.07 21.48
CA GLY A 320 -3.23 10.83 22.40
C GLY A 320 -3.28 12.34 22.09
N SER A 321 -2.93 12.72 20.86
CA SER A 321 -2.96 14.11 20.40
C SER A 321 -3.58 14.26 19.01
N LEU A 322 -4.50 15.20 18.86
CA LEU A 322 -5.17 15.51 17.59
C LEU A 322 -5.03 16.98 17.22
N VAL A 323 -4.53 17.23 16.00
CA VAL A 323 -4.49 18.57 15.40
C VAL A 323 -5.27 18.57 14.09
N VAL A 324 -6.31 19.39 14.01
CA VAL A 324 -7.15 19.55 12.83
C VAL A 324 -7.15 21.01 12.39
N ARG A 325 -6.82 21.28 11.12
CA ARG A 325 -6.89 22.64 10.59
C ARG A 325 -8.29 22.96 10.07
N GLU A 326 -8.78 22.20 9.10
CA GLU A 326 -10.05 22.48 8.43
C GLU A 326 -10.87 21.18 8.36
N THR A 327 -12.10 21.22 8.90
CA THR A 327 -13.02 20.10 8.71
C THR A 327 -14.50 20.49 8.72
N GLY A 328 -15.31 19.79 7.93
CA GLY A 328 -16.77 19.98 7.93
C GLY A 328 -17.40 19.51 9.23
N SER A 329 -17.16 18.25 9.59
CA SER A 329 -17.67 17.63 10.82
C SER A 329 -16.60 16.82 11.53
N LEU A 330 -16.43 17.05 12.83
CA LEU A 330 -15.51 16.31 13.70
C LEU A 330 -16.25 15.69 14.88
N VAL A 331 -16.13 14.38 15.03
CA VAL A 331 -16.60 13.63 16.21
C VAL A 331 -15.41 12.97 16.88
N VAL A 332 -15.15 13.34 18.13
CA VAL A 332 -14.10 12.74 18.95
C VAL A 332 -14.73 12.12 20.18
N ARG A 333 -14.43 10.85 20.46
CA ARG A 333 -14.90 10.21 21.68
C ARG A 333 -13.94 10.54 22.83
N GLU A 334 -12.66 10.19 22.68
CA GLU A 334 -11.65 10.38 23.72
C GLU A 334 -10.36 10.93 23.08
N ALA A 335 -9.83 12.04 23.61
CA ALA A 335 -8.44 12.41 23.39
C ALA A 335 -7.73 13.04 24.59
N GLY A 336 -6.40 12.98 24.56
CA GLY A 336 -5.56 13.66 25.56
C GLY A 336 -5.51 15.17 25.32
N SER A 337 -5.20 15.55 24.08
CA SER A 337 -5.17 16.95 23.66
C SER A 337 -5.73 17.14 22.25
N LEU A 338 -6.59 18.13 22.07
CA LEU A 338 -7.23 18.46 20.81
C LEU A 338 -7.05 19.94 20.45
N VAL A 339 -6.52 20.21 19.26
CA VAL A 339 -6.39 21.55 18.69
C VAL A 339 -7.12 21.62 17.36
N VAL A 340 -8.09 22.53 17.27
CA VAL A 340 -8.95 22.70 16.09
C VAL A 340 -8.94 24.16 15.65
N ARG A 341 -8.61 24.42 14.37
CA ARG A 341 -8.57 25.79 13.87
C ARG A 341 -9.91 26.23 13.27
N GLU A 342 -10.45 25.47 12.32
CA GLU A 342 -11.64 25.83 11.56
C GLU A 342 -12.54 24.59 11.41
N THR A 343 -13.74 24.63 11.99
CA THR A 343 -14.65 23.46 11.95
C THR A 343 -16.12 23.85 11.89
N GLY A 344 -16.87 23.26 10.95
CA GLY A 344 -18.31 23.48 10.86
C GLY A 344 -19.06 22.98 12.11
N SER A 345 -18.87 21.71 12.46
CA SER A 345 -19.45 21.09 13.65
C SER A 345 -18.45 20.22 14.40
N LEU A 346 -18.38 20.38 15.72
CA LEU A 346 -17.50 19.64 16.60
C LEU A 346 -18.30 19.01 17.75
N VAL A 347 -18.25 17.69 17.86
CA VAL A 347 -18.81 16.93 18.99
C VAL A 347 -17.69 16.18 19.69
N VAL A 348 -17.54 16.43 20.97
CA VAL A 348 -16.52 15.75 21.78
C VAL A 348 -17.11 15.22 23.08
N ARG A 349 -16.76 13.98 23.45
CA ARG A 349 -17.20 13.40 24.72
C ARG A 349 -16.21 13.70 25.84
N GLU A 350 -14.98 13.22 25.74
CA GLU A 350 -14.01 13.27 26.84
C GLU A 350 -12.66 13.78 26.33
N GLU A 351 -12.12 14.81 26.98
CA GLU A 351 -10.84 15.41 26.61
C GLU A 351 -10.06 15.93 27.82
N GLY A 352 -8.73 15.80 27.78
CA GLY A 352 -7.86 16.49 28.73
C GLY A 352 -7.86 18.00 28.49
N SER A 353 -7.47 18.42 27.29
CA SER A 353 -7.39 19.84 26.90
C SER A 353 -7.85 20.10 25.47
N LEU A 354 -8.70 21.10 25.28
CA LEU A 354 -9.26 21.48 23.99
C LEU A 354 -9.01 22.97 23.69
N VAL A 355 -8.41 23.24 22.53
CA VAL A 355 -8.26 24.60 21.98
C VAL A 355 -8.97 24.69 20.63
N VAL A 356 -9.94 25.59 20.53
CA VAL A 356 -10.71 25.84 19.31
C VAL A 356 -10.60 27.30 18.90
N ARG A 357 -10.19 27.56 17.66
CA ARG A 357 -10.08 28.92 17.15
C ARG A 357 -11.39 29.42 16.54
N GLU A 358 -11.97 28.69 15.60
CA GLU A 358 -13.15 29.09 14.85
C GLU A 358 -14.06 27.87 14.64
N THR A 359 -15.29 27.90 15.17
CA THR A 359 -16.24 26.81 14.96
C THR A 359 -17.69 27.27 14.82
N GLY A 360 -18.46 26.60 13.96
CA GLY A 360 -19.88 26.89 13.81
C GLY A 360 -20.68 26.46 15.05
N SER A 361 -20.62 25.17 15.36
CA SER A 361 -21.30 24.56 16.52
C SER A 361 -20.36 23.61 17.26
N LEU A 362 -20.31 23.76 18.58
CA LEU A 362 -19.50 22.93 19.46
C LEU A 362 -20.37 22.35 20.58
N VAL A 363 -20.37 21.02 20.68
CA VAL A 363 -21.02 20.29 21.78
C VAL A 363 -19.97 19.45 22.48
N PHE A 364 -19.92 19.62 23.80
CA PHE A 364 -18.87 19.03 24.59
C PHE A 364 -19.40 18.48 25.91
N ARG A 365 -18.97 17.26 26.30
CA ARG A 365 -19.42 16.60 27.55
C ARG A 365 -18.47 16.85 28.74
N GLU A 366 -17.26 16.28 28.80
CA GLU A 366 -16.33 16.37 29.98
C GLU A 366 -14.87 16.78 29.63
N THR A 367 -14.44 18.02 29.98
CA THR A 367 -13.08 18.56 29.67
C THR A 367 -12.36 18.95 30.94
N GLY A 368 -11.05 18.73 31.00
CA GLY A 368 -10.21 19.44 31.97
C GLY A 368 -10.16 20.94 31.69
N SER A 369 -9.72 21.33 30.50
CA SER A 369 -9.56 22.74 30.09
C SER A 369 -10.04 23.00 28.66
N LEU A 370 -10.90 24.00 28.48
CA LEU A 370 -11.46 24.42 27.20
C LEU A 370 -11.16 25.89 26.90
N VAL A 371 -10.48 26.16 25.78
CA VAL A 371 -10.26 27.51 25.26
C VAL A 371 -10.92 27.64 23.89
N VAL A 372 -11.91 28.51 23.79
CA VAL A 372 -12.63 28.82 22.55
C VAL A 372 -12.45 30.29 22.22
N ARG A 373 -11.88 30.56 21.04
CA ARG A 373 -11.73 31.95 20.57
C ARG A 373 -13.03 32.44 19.95
N GLU A 374 -13.53 31.78 18.92
CA GLU A 374 -14.73 32.17 18.19
C GLU A 374 -15.62 30.93 17.98
N ALA A 375 -16.87 30.98 18.44
CA ALA A 375 -17.86 29.95 18.15
C ALA A 375 -19.26 30.52 17.90
N GLY A 376 -20.02 29.94 16.97
CA GLY A 376 -21.42 30.30 16.79
C GLY A 376 -22.25 29.88 18.00
N SER A 377 -22.37 28.57 18.21
CA SER A 377 -23.03 27.98 19.37
C SER A 377 -22.08 27.06 20.15
N LEU A 378 -22.10 27.17 21.47
CA LEU A 378 -21.28 26.37 22.37
C LEU A 378 -22.13 25.79 23.50
N VAL A 379 -22.15 24.46 23.61
CA VAL A 379 -22.80 23.73 24.71
C VAL A 379 -21.75 22.92 25.45
N VAL A 380 -21.56 23.25 26.73
CA VAL A 380 -20.61 22.59 27.62
C VAL A 380 -21.37 21.98 28.78
N ARG A 381 -21.24 20.66 28.96
CA ARG A 381 -21.84 19.98 30.10
C ARG A 381 -20.98 20.15 31.35
N GLU A 382 -19.74 19.68 31.32
CA GLU A 382 -18.83 19.67 32.47
C GLU A 382 -17.43 20.12 32.04
N THR A 383 -16.88 21.11 32.74
CA THR A 383 -15.52 21.62 32.47
C THR A 383 -14.84 22.15 33.73
N GLY A 384 -13.55 21.87 33.90
CA GLY A 384 -12.77 22.47 34.99
C GLY A 384 -12.54 23.96 34.74
N PHE A 385 -11.90 24.26 33.62
CA PHE A 385 -11.54 25.63 33.20
C PHE A 385 -12.09 25.94 31.81
N LEU A 386 -12.76 27.09 31.69
CA LEU A 386 -13.38 27.52 30.43
C LEU A 386 -13.00 28.96 30.11
N VAL A 387 -12.40 29.20 28.95
CA VAL A 387 -12.19 30.54 28.41
C VAL A 387 -12.89 30.65 27.07
N VAL A 388 -13.86 31.57 26.99
CA VAL A 388 -14.59 31.86 25.76
C VAL A 388 -14.41 33.33 25.43
N ARG A 389 -13.82 33.61 24.27
CA ARG A 389 -13.60 35.00 23.85
C ARG A 389 -14.85 35.57 23.18
N GLU A 390 -15.36 34.94 22.14
CA GLU A 390 -16.49 35.44 21.34
C GLU A 390 -17.47 34.30 20.99
N THR A 391 -18.73 34.43 21.42
CA THR A 391 -19.81 33.48 21.09
C THR A 391 -21.16 34.15 20.82
N CYS A 392 -21.99 33.58 19.94
CA CYS A 392 -23.39 34.04 19.83
C CYS A 392 -24.25 33.46 20.96
N SER A 393 -24.11 32.16 21.22
CA SER A 393 -24.83 31.48 22.30
C SER A 393 -23.94 30.50 23.05
N LEU A 394 -23.95 30.59 24.39
CA LEU A 394 -23.20 29.72 25.29
C LEU A 394 -24.12 29.14 26.36
N VAL A 395 -24.18 27.83 26.44
CA VAL A 395 -24.85 27.09 27.52
C VAL A 395 -23.81 26.28 28.28
N VAL A 396 -23.67 26.56 29.58
CA VAL A 396 -22.77 25.85 30.49
C VAL A 396 -23.59 25.24 31.60
N ARG A 397 -23.53 23.91 31.74
CA ARG A 397 -24.22 23.24 32.83
C ARG A 397 -23.38 23.32 34.11
N GLU A 398 -22.16 22.82 34.09
CA GLU A 398 -21.26 22.79 35.26
C GLU A 398 -19.86 23.25 34.84
N ALA A 399 -19.35 24.31 35.48
CA ALA A 399 -17.98 24.78 35.24
C ALA A 399 -17.27 25.26 36.51
N GLY A 400 -15.99 24.90 36.66
CA GLY A 400 -15.18 25.38 37.79
C GLY A 400 -14.94 26.88 37.73
N SER A 401 -14.21 27.34 36.70
CA SER A 401 -13.82 28.75 36.55
C SER A 401 -14.03 29.28 35.11
N PRO A 402 -15.29 29.54 34.70
CA PRO A 402 -15.58 30.12 33.39
C PRO A 402 -15.24 31.61 33.29
N VAL A 403 -14.55 31.98 32.20
CA VAL A 403 -14.24 33.36 31.81
C VAL A 403 -14.80 33.61 30.40
N VAL A 404 -15.81 34.47 30.30
CA VAL A 404 -16.50 34.81 29.05
C VAL A 404 -16.29 36.28 28.74
N ARG A 405 -15.70 36.58 27.57
CA ARG A 405 -15.42 37.97 27.19
C ARG A 405 -16.58 38.63 26.45
N LYS A 406 -17.10 38.02 25.39
CA LYS A 406 -18.21 38.55 24.59
C LYS A 406 -19.17 37.43 24.25
N THR A 407 -20.41 37.57 24.67
CA THR A 407 -21.47 36.62 24.31
C THR A 407 -22.80 37.29 24.03
N GLY A 408 -23.56 36.80 23.06
CA GLY A 408 -24.94 37.24 22.85
C GLY A 408 -25.83 36.75 23.98
N ILE A 409 -25.92 35.43 24.13
CA ILE A 409 -26.71 34.75 25.17
C ILE A 409 -25.77 33.85 25.98
N LEU A 410 -25.84 33.93 27.31
CA LEU A 410 -25.13 33.05 28.22
C LEU A 410 -26.09 32.49 29.27
N VAL A 411 -26.20 31.17 29.31
CA VAL A 411 -26.93 30.43 30.34
C VAL A 411 -25.93 29.57 31.11
N VAL A 412 -25.81 29.83 32.40
CA VAL A 412 -24.94 29.05 33.31
C VAL A 412 -25.81 28.46 34.41
N ARG A 413 -25.80 27.13 34.53
CA ARG A 413 -26.53 26.47 35.61
C ARG A 413 -25.70 26.50 36.90
N GLU A 414 -24.50 25.98 36.88
CA GLU A 414 -23.63 25.90 38.07
C GLU A 414 -22.21 26.35 37.72
N ALA A 415 -21.68 27.32 38.47
CA ALA A 415 -20.29 27.75 38.33
C ALA A 415 -19.60 27.99 39.69
N GLY A 416 -18.32 27.64 39.80
CA GLY A 416 -17.50 28.02 40.95
C GLY A 416 -17.23 29.53 40.96
N SER A 417 -16.47 30.01 39.98
CA SER A 417 -16.14 31.43 39.79
C SER A 417 -16.34 31.86 38.33
N LEU A 418 -17.41 32.61 38.07
CA LEU A 418 -17.78 33.10 36.75
C LEU A 418 -17.39 34.57 36.56
N VAL A 419 -16.62 34.85 35.51
CA VAL A 419 -16.26 36.21 35.08
C VAL A 419 -16.83 36.46 33.69
N VAL A 420 -17.70 37.47 33.57
CA VAL A 420 -18.31 37.89 32.29
C VAL A 420 -17.93 39.34 32.03
N ARG A 421 -17.30 39.62 30.88
CA ARG A 421 -17.03 41.00 30.48
C ARG A 421 -18.22 41.65 29.79
N GLU A 422 -18.74 41.05 28.73
CA GLU A 422 -19.85 41.58 27.95
C GLU A 422 -20.83 40.45 27.61
N ALA A 423 -22.09 40.61 28.01
CA ALA A 423 -23.19 39.72 27.63
C ALA A 423 -24.43 40.50 27.18
N GLY A 424 -25.09 40.06 26.11
CA GLY A 424 -26.42 40.59 25.76
C GLY A 424 -27.46 40.18 26.80
N SER A 425 -27.62 38.88 27.01
CA SER A 425 -28.46 38.28 28.04
C SER A 425 -27.67 37.22 28.83
N LEU A 426 -27.71 37.33 30.16
CA LEU A 426 -27.02 36.45 31.09
C LEU A 426 -28.00 35.88 32.12
N VAL A 427 -28.15 34.56 32.13
CA VAL A 427 -28.93 33.82 33.12
C VAL A 427 -27.99 32.92 33.91
N VAL A 428 -27.89 33.13 35.22
CA VAL A 428 -27.07 32.33 36.12
C VAL A 428 -27.98 31.73 37.19
N ARG A 429 -28.02 30.40 37.29
CA ARG A 429 -28.79 29.74 38.33
C ARG A 429 -28.00 29.73 39.64
N GLU A 430 -26.80 29.18 39.65
CA GLU A 430 -25.96 29.06 40.86
C GLU A 430 -24.51 29.45 40.53
N ALA A 431 -23.94 30.37 41.31
CA ALA A 431 -22.53 30.72 41.24
C ALA A 431 -21.90 30.94 42.62
N GLY A 432 -20.70 30.42 42.87
CA GLY A 432 -19.94 30.76 44.09
C GLY A 432 -19.55 32.24 44.08
N SER A 433 -18.89 32.68 43.02
CA SER A 433 -18.56 34.08 42.74
C SER A 433 -18.94 34.44 41.30
N LEU A 434 -19.57 35.60 41.12
CA LEU A 434 -19.99 36.14 39.83
C LEU A 434 -19.53 37.59 39.69
N VAL A 435 -18.69 37.86 38.70
CA VAL A 435 -18.25 39.20 38.32
C VAL A 435 -18.73 39.50 36.91
N VAL A 436 -19.61 40.49 36.77
CA VAL A 436 -20.16 40.94 35.49
C VAL A 436 -19.76 42.39 35.27
N ARG A 437 -19.05 42.65 34.18
CA ARG A 437 -18.71 44.04 33.81
C ARG A 437 -19.89 44.71 33.11
N GLU A 438 -20.38 44.14 32.02
CA GLU A 438 -21.48 44.71 31.23
C GLU A 438 -22.47 43.62 30.83
N ALA A 439 -23.76 43.83 31.12
CA ALA A 439 -24.85 42.96 30.68
C ALA A 439 -26.09 43.74 30.21
N GLY A 440 -26.71 43.37 29.09
CA GLY A 440 -28.00 43.95 28.70
C GLY A 440 -29.12 43.55 29.67
N SER A 441 -29.25 42.25 29.91
CA SER A 441 -30.14 41.64 30.90
C SER A 441 -29.38 40.62 31.74
N LEU A 442 -29.51 40.70 33.06
CA LEU A 442 -28.87 39.80 34.02
C LEU A 442 -29.90 39.24 34.99
N VAL A 443 -30.08 37.93 34.97
CA VAL A 443 -30.92 37.18 35.92
C VAL A 443 -30.05 36.23 36.72
N VAL A 444 -29.97 36.42 38.03
CA VAL A 444 -29.21 35.58 38.95
C VAL A 444 -30.16 34.99 39.98
N ARG A 445 -30.23 33.66 40.05
CA ARG A 445 -31.04 33.00 41.08
C ARG A 445 -30.28 32.95 42.41
N GLU A 446 -29.08 32.39 42.43
CA GLU A 446 -28.27 32.24 43.65
C GLU A 446 -26.80 32.58 43.35
N ALA A 447 -26.22 33.48 44.15
CA ALA A 447 -24.79 33.78 44.10
C ALA A 447 -24.18 33.97 45.50
N GLY A 448 -23.01 33.38 45.77
CA GLY A 448 -22.28 33.65 47.01
C GLY A 448 -21.83 35.11 47.07
N SER A 449 -21.10 35.55 46.04
CA SER A 449 -20.69 36.95 45.83
C SER A 449 -21.03 37.38 44.40
N LEU A 450 -21.71 38.51 44.26
CA LEU A 450 -22.12 39.10 42.98
C LEU A 450 -21.60 40.54 42.88
N VAL A 451 -20.75 40.81 41.88
CA VAL A 451 -20.27 42.15 41.53
C VAL A 451 -20.71 42.48 40.12
N VAL A 452 -21.56 43.50 39.97
CA VAL A 452 -22.06 44.00 38.69
C VAL A 452 -21.61 45.45 38.51
N ARG A 453 -20.85 45.72 37.45
CA ARG A 453 -20.47 47.10 37.13
C ARG A 453 -21.60 47.81 36.39
N GLU A 454 -22.08 47.27 35.27
CA GLU A 454 -23.12 47.87 34.46
C GLU A 454 -24.13 46.79 34.02
N ALA A 455 -25.43 47.00 34.26
CA ALA A 455 -26.48 46.16 33.68
C ALA A 455 -27.72 46.96 33.25
N GLY A 456 -28.27 46.67 32.06
CA GLY A 456 -29.52 47.31 31.61
C GLY A 456 -30.71 46.94 32.51
N SER A 457 -30.85 45.64 32.79
CA SER A 457 -31.78 45.10 33.79
C SER A 457 -31.10 44.04 34.64
N LEU A 458 -31.31 44.11 35.96
CA LEU A 458 -30.75 43.18 36.94
C LEU A 458 -31.85 42.61 37.85
N VAL A 459 -32.01 41.29 37.81
CA VAL A 459 -32.90 40.54 38.70
C VAL A 459 -32.07 39.55 39.50
N VAL A 460 -32.05 39.72 40.82
CA VAL A 460 -31.32 38.85 41.76
C VAL A 460 -32.32 38.27 42.77
N ARG A 461 -32.42 36.94 42.84
CA ARG A 461 -33.25 36.30 43.85
C ARG A 461 -32.51 36.23 45.19
N GLU A 462 -31.34 35.62 45.23
CA GLU A 462 -30.54 35.43 46.45
C GLU A 462 -29.07 35.73 46.17
N ALA A 463 -28.46 36.59 46.99
CA ALA A 463 -27.02 36.85 46.98
C ALA A 463 -26.43 36.96 48.39
N GLY A 464 -25.31 36.31 48.68
CA GLY A 464 -24.61 36.50 49.95
C GLY A 464 -24.06 37.93 50.09
N SER A 465 -23.36 38.39 49.06
CA SER A 465 -22.91 39.77 48.90
C SER A 465 -23.23 40.27 47.50
N LEU A 466 -23.83 41.47 47.39
CA LEU A 466 -24.21 42.11 46.14
C LEU A 466 -23.63 43.52 46.06
N VAL A 467 -22.75 43.74 45.09
CA VAL A 467 -22.20 45.07 44.76
C VAL A 467 -22.63 45.43 43.35
N VAL A 468 -23.39 46.51 43.22
CA VAL A 468 -23.89 47.03 41.95
C VAL A 468 -23.42 48.48 41.80
N ARG A 469 -22.79 48.81 40.67
CA ARG A 469 -22.43 50.19 40.36
C ARG A 469 -23.55 50.88 39.57
N GLU A 470 -23.85 50.42 38.36
CA GLU A 470 -24.84 51.06 37.49
C GLU A 470 -25.86 50.04 36.99
N THR A 471 -27.16 50.32 37.20
CA THR A 471 -28.26 49.51 36.68
C THR A 471 -29.41 50.36 36.17
N GLY A 472 -29.98 50.01 35.02
CA GLY A 472 -31.19 50.66 34.51
C GLY A 472 -32.45 50.25 35.28
N SER A 473 -32.59 48.96 35.60
CA SER A 473 -33.60 48.44 36.52
C SER A 473 -33.02 47.37 37.45
N LEU A 474 -33.44 47.40 38.73
CA LEU A 474 -32.93 46.50 39.76
C LEU A 474 -34.09 45.89 40.55
N VAL A 475 -34.14 44.55 40.58
CA VAL A 475 -35.05 43.77 41.42
C VAL A 475 -34.21 42.81 42.25
N VAL A 476 -34.18 43.00 43.57
CA VAL A 476 -33.48 42.12 44.51
C VAL A 476 -34.49 41.59 45.52
N ARG A 477 -34.58 40.26 45.66
CA ARG A 477 -35.45 39.66 46.68
C ARG A 477 -34.70 39.53 48.01
N GLU A 478 -33.53 38.89 48.02
CA GLU A 478 -32.74 38.64 49.22
C GLU A 478 -31.25 38.90 48.94
N ALA A 479 -30.63 39.75 49.76
CA ALA A 479 -29.18 40.00 49.74
C ALA A 479 -28.66 40.10 51.18
N GLY A 480 -27.60 39.37 51.51
CA GLY A 480 -26.97 39.43 52.84
C GLY A 480 -26.32 40.80 53.07
N ASN A 481 -25.44 41.21 52.15
CA ASN A 481 -24.86 42.55 52.09
C ASN A 481 -25.16 43.20 50.73
N LEU A 482 -25.74 44.40 50.72
CA LEU A 482 -26.07 45.13 49.50
C LEU A 482 -25.35 46.48 49.45
N VAL A 483 -24.59 46.71 48.38
CA VAL A 483 -23.95 48.00 48.07
C VAL A 483 -24.34 48.41 46.66
N VAL A 484 -25.20 49.43 46.55
CA VAL A 484 -25.55 50.06 45.27
C VAL A 484 -24.89 51.43 45.21
N ARG A 485 -24.04 51.66 44.20
CA ARG A 485 -23.35 52.94 43.97
C ARG A 485 -23.89 53.61 42.72
N GLU A 486 -25.10 54.16 42.80
CA GLU A 486 -25.65 54.97 41.71
C GLU A 486 -24.69 56.13 41.42
N ALA A 487 -24.11 56.15 40.21
CA ALA A 487 -23.46 57.35 39.70
C ALA A 487 -24.56 58.40 39.55
N GLY A 488 -24.39 59.53 40.26
CA GLY A 488 -25.30 60.67 40.21
C GLY A 488 -25.56 61.10 38.75
N ARG A 489 -26.81 61.53 38.55
CA ARG A 489 -27.33 62.17 37.32
C ARG A 489 -26.34 63.10 36.62
#